data_AF-A0AAV8WDV2-F1
#
_entry.id   AF-A0AAV8WDV2-F1
#
_cell.length_a   1.000
_cell.length_b   1.000
_cell.length_c   1.000
_cell.angle_alpha   90.00
_cell.angle_beta   90.00
_cell.angle_gamma   90.00
#
_symmetry.space_group_name_H-M   'P 1'
#
loop_
_entity.id
_entity.type
_entity.pdbx_description
1 polymer ?
#
loop_
_entity_poly.entity_id
_entity_poly.type
_entity_poly.pdbx_seq_one_letter_code
_entity_poly.pdbx_strand_id
1 'polypeptide(L)'
;MKKGQEDMKTDQEELKEDMKTVRQYEAVVHNWREEDKATSLIAALRGEALELLRTIPEASSNYVTLISALERRYRDAHLQHVYQAQLRSRRRRFEETLQQYEADISRIVNLACPTVPAEVIKQLSVSSFIEGLIDPEIGHLVRLARHRTISEALAHALEIEAVKEASRVVSGSR
;
A
#
# COMPACT_ATOMS: atom_id res chain seq x y z
N MET A 1 -3.00 35.19 -22.58
CA MET A 1 -3.83 34.05 -22.07
C MET A 1 -3.20 33.41 -20.83
N LYS A 2 -2.60 34.17 -19.90
CA LYS A 2 -1.86 33.60 -18.74
C LYS A 2 -2.55 33.73 -17.37
N LYS A 3 -3.63 34.52 -17.26
CA LYS A 3 -4.21 34.87 -15.95
C LYS A 3 -5.12 33.79 -15.33
N GLY A 4 -5.78 32.96 -16.15
CA GLY A 4 -6.69 31.91 -15.66
C GLY A 4 -6.05 30.57 -15.26
N GLN A 5 -4.73 30.39 -15.47
CA GLN A 5 -4.01 29.18 -15.05
C GLN A 5 -3.24 29.35 -13.74
N GLU A 6 -2.97 30.59 -13.32
CA GLU A 6 -2.39 30.89 -12.01
C GLU A 6 -3.47 30.84 -10.92
N ASP A 7 -4.62 31.48 -11.14
CA ASP A 7 -5.71 31.50 -10.15
C ASP A 7 -6.22 30.08 -9.79
N MET A 8 -6.36 29.18 -10.78
CA MET A 8 -6.79 27.79 -10.54
C MET A 8 -5.71 26.91 -9.88
N LYS A 9 -4.43 27.29 -9.97
CA LYS A 9 -3.33 26.63 -9.26
C LYS A 9 -3.25 27.11 -7.81
N THR A 10 -3.47 28.41 -7.59
CA THR A 10 -3.50 29.02 -6.26
C THR A 10 -4.68 28.50 -5.44
N ASP A 11 -5.88 28.40 -6.02
CA ASP A 11 -7.05 27.82 -5.33
C ASP A 11 -6.86 26.33 -4.99
N GLN A 12 -6.16 25.57 -5.85
CA GLN A 12 -5.83 24.15 -5.58
C GLN A 12 -4.72 23.96 -4.56
N GLU A 13 -3.83 24.94 -4.38
CA GLU A 13 -2.79 24.92 -3.34
C GLU A 13 -3.35 25.38 -1.99
N GLU A 14 -4.19 26.41 -1.97
CA GLU A 14 -4.94 26.84 -0.77
C GLU A 14 -5.87 25.74 -0.26
N LEU A 15 -6.64 25.06 -1.12
CA LEU A 15 -7.50 23.93 -0.73
C LEU A 15 -6.71 22.74 -0.17
N LYS A 16 -5.45 22.56 -0.58
CA LYS A 16 -4.57 21.49 -0.06
C LYS A 16 -3.95 21.87 1.27
N GLU A 17 -3.57 23.13 1.46
CA GLU A 17 -3.11 23.64 2.76
C GLU A 17 -4.24 23.65 3.79
N ASP A 18 -5.45 24.05 3.41
CA ASP A 18 -6.63 24.02 4.30
C ASP A 18 -6.99 22.59 4.71
N MET A 19 -6.98 21.64 3.77
CA MET A 19 -7.27 20.24 4.09
C MET A 19 -6.17 19.57 4.96
N LYS A 20 -4.93 20.04 4.85
CA LYS A 20 -3.82 19.59 5.72
C LYS A 20 -3.92 20.21 7.12
N THR A 21 -4.32 21.47 7.19
CA THR A 21 -4.51 22.21 8.44
C THR A 21 -5.70 21.67 9.23
N VAL A 22 -6.83 21.35 8.58
CA VAL A 22 -7.98 20.69 9.22
C VAL A 22 -7.59 19.31 9.78
N ARG A 23 -6.82 18.50 9.05
CA ARG A 23 -6.33 17.20 9.55
C ARG A 23 -5.37 17.31 10.74
N GLN A 24 -4.48 18.30 10.72
CA GLN A 24 -3.58 18.56 11.85
C GLN A 24 -4.33 19.13 13.05
N TYR A 25 -5.36 19.95 12.82
CA TYR A 25 -6.23 20.49 13.87
C TYR A 25 -7.09 19.39 14.51
N GLU A 26 -7.69 18.47 13.73
CA GLU A 26 -8.43 17.31 14.28
C GLU A 26 -7.55 16.39 15.13
N ALA A 27 -6.30 16.15 14.72
CA ALA A 27 -5.35 15.32 15.45
C ALA A 27 -4.91 15.95 16.80
N VAL A 28 -4.81 17.28 16.86
CA VAL A 28 -4.40 18.03 18.06
C VAL A 28 -5.59 18.34 18.97
N VAL A 29 -6.78 18.59 18.42
CA VAL A 29 -7.99 18.98 19.17
C VAL A 29 -8.69 17.77 19.81
N HIS A 30 -8.61 16.58 19.21
CA HIS A 30 -9.39 15.43 19.70
C HIS A 30 -8.65 14.48 20.64
N ASN A 31 -7.34 14.66 20.88
CA ASN A 31 -6.57 13.93 21.88
C ASN A 31 -7.02 12.45 22.06
N TRP A 32 -7.14 11.70 20.96
CA TRP A 32 -7.82 10.40 20.93
C TRP A 32 -7.28 9.53 22.05
N ARG A 33 -8.11 9.35 23.09
CA ARG A 33 -7.74 8.51 24.22
C ARG A 33 -7.70 7.07 23.70
N GLU A 34 -6.90 6.21 24.33
CA GLU A 34 -6.82 4.79 23.96
C GLU A 34 -8.21 4.11 23.94
N GLU A 35 -9.14 4.64 24.74
CA GLU A 35 -10.56 4.27 24.74
C GLU A 35 -11.27 4.62 23.42
N ASP A 36 -11.08 5.84 22.89
CA ASP A 36 -11.69 6.29 21.63
C ASP A 36 -11.20 5.46 20.43
N LYS A 37 -9.92 5.05 20.46
CA LYS A 37 -9.32 4.14 19.47
C LYS A 37 -9.94 2.75 19.53
N ALA A 38 -10.14 2.20 20.73
CA ALA A 38 -10.76 0.89 20.93
C ALA A 38 -12.21 0.88 20.44
N THR A 39 -13.00 1.90 20.81
CA THR A 39 -14.38 2.05 20.37
C THR A 39 -14.47 2.22 18.85
N SER A 40 -13.63 3.07 18.25
CA SER A 40 -13.60 3.25 16.80
C SER A 40 -13.17 1.97 16.08
N LEU A 41 -12.21 1.21 16.62
CA LEU A 41 -11.76 -0.06 16.05
C LEU A 41 -12.88 -1.11 16.10
N ILE A 42 -13.55 -1.26 17.25
CA ILE A 42 -14.72 -2.15 17.41
C ILE A 42 -15.82 -1.78 16.41
N ALA A 43 -16.10 -0.49 16.26
CA ALA A 43 -17.11 0.00 15.32
C ALA A 43 -16.75 -0.26 13.84
N ALA A 44 -15.47 -0.45 13.52
CA ALA A 44 -14.99 -0.78 12.17
C ALA A 44 -14.95 -2.30 11.89
N LEU A 45 -14.96 -3.16 12.91
CA LEU A 45 -14.93 -4.62 12.73
C LEU A 45 -16.22 -5.14 12.09
N ARG A 46 -16.07 -6.09 11.16
CA ARG A 46 -17.17 -6.74 10.42
C ARG A 46 -16.88 -8.25 10.30
N GLY A 47 -17.95 -9.05 10.18
CA GLY A 47 -17.84 -10.48 9.90
C GLY A 47 -17.06 -11.26 10.97
N GLU A 48 -16.18 -12.17 10.55
CA GLU A 48 -15.37 -13.01 11.46
C GLU A 48 -14.48 -12.21 12.42
N ALA A 49 -14.08 -11.01 12.03
CA ALA A 49 -13.25 -10.14 12.87
C ALA A 49 -14.06 -9.53 14.04
N LEU A 50 -15.40 -9.44 13.91
CA LEU A 50 -16.30 -9.06 15.00
C LEU A 50 -16.55 -10.23 15.95
N GLU A 51 -16.68 -11.46 15.44
CA GLU A 51 -16.86 -12.67 16.27
C GLU A 51 -15.68 -12.90 17.23
N LEU A 52 -14.49 -12.42 16.88
CA LEU A 52 -13.34 -12.37 17.78
C LEU A 52 -13.60 -11.61 19.08
N LEU A 53 -14.40 -10.55 19.07
CA LEU A 53 -14.71 -9.77 20.27
C LEU A 53 -15.39 -10.62 21.34
N ARG A 54 -16.17 -11.63 20.94
CA ARG A 54 -16.86 -12.55 21.85
C ARG A 54 -15.91 -13.48 22.58
N THR A 55 -14.69 -13.62 22.08
CA THR A 55 -13.62 -14.43 22.70
C THR A 55 -12.73 -13.62 23.64
N ILE A 56 -12.88 -12.29 23.68
CA ILE A 56 -12.10 -11.38 24.51
C ILE A 56 -13.01 -10.93 25.67
N PRO A 57 -12.59 -11.08 26.94
CA PRO A 57 -13.36 -10.58 28.07
C PRO A 57 -13.55 -9.05 28.00
N GLU A 58 -14.76 -8.56 28.22
CA GLU A 58 -15.09 -7.12 28.14
C GLU A 58 -14.17 -6.24 29.02
N ALA A 59 -13.76 -6.76 30.18
CA ALA A 59 -12.85 -6.10 31.12
C ALA A 59 -11.42 -5.89 30.58
N SER A 60 -11.06 -6.55 29.48
CA SER A 60 -9.71 -6.53 28.87
C SER A 60 -9.70 -5.83 27.50
N SER A 61 -10.79 -5.20 27.08
CA SER A 61 -11.03 -4.67 25.73
C SER A 61 -10.32 -3.35 25.42
N ASN A 62 -9.07 -3.19 25.86
CA ASN A 62 -8.26 -2.04 25.47
C ASN A 62 -7.75 -2.22 24.03
N TYR A 63 -7.43 -1.09 23.38
CA TYR A 63 -6.99 -1.06 21.98
C TYR A 63 -5.84 -2.05 21.69
N VAL A 64 -4.88 -2.15 22.60
CA VAL A 64 -3.73 -3.06 22.47
C VAL A 64 -4.16 -4.53 22.44
N THR A 65 -5.07 -4.93 23.32
CA THR A 65 -5.53 -6.33 23.41
C THR A 65 -6.38 -6.73 22.21
N LEU A 66 -7.18 -5.80 21.68
CA LEU A 66 -7.94 -5.99 20.44
C LEU A 66 -7.00 -6.22 19.26
N ILE A 67 -5.99 -5.36 19.11
CA ILE A 67 -4.97 -5.52 18.05
C ILE A 67 -4.23 -6.84 18.23
N SER A 68 -3.77 -7.18 19.44
CA SER A 68 -3.06 -8.45 19.68
C SER A 68 -3.92 -9.69 19.39
N ALA A 69 -5.22 -9.66 19.68
CA ALA A 69 -6.13 -10.77 19.37
C ALA A 69 -6.39 -10.91 17.87
N LEU A 70 -6.56 -9.78 17.17
CA LEU A 70 -6.64 -9.74 15.71
C LEU A 70 -5.35 -10.26 15.09
N GLU A 71 -4.20 -9.79 15.57
CA GLU A 71 -2.89 -10.28 15.14
C GLU A 71 -2.75 -11.78 15.41
N ARG A 72 -3.14 -12.29 16.58
CA ARG A 72 -3.02 -13.73 16.86
C ARG A 72 -3.88 -14.58 15.91
N ARG A 73 -5.09 -14.13 15.57
CA ARG A 73 -5.99 -14.89 14.69
C ARG A 73 -5.62 -14.76 13.22
N TYR A 74 -5.17 -13.59 12.78
CA TYR A 74 -4.88 -13.31 11.37
C TYR A 74 -3.39 -13.36 11.01
N ARG A 75 -2.48 -13.44 12.00
CA ARG A 75 -1.04 -13.69 11.83
C ARG A 75 -0.61 -15.07 12.36
N ASP A 76 -1.45 -16.09 12.17
CA ASP A 76 -1.04 -17.47 12.39
C ASP A 76 0.25 -17.76 11.58
N ALA A 77 1.24 -18.43 12.18
CA ALA A 77 2.47 -18.83 11.51
C ALA A 77 2.17 -19.70 10.27
N HIS A 78 1.06 -20.45 10.28
CA HIS A 78 0.58 -21.18 9.11
C HIS A 78 0.22 -20.23 7.95
N LEU A 79 -0.43 -19.09 8.25
CA LEU A 79 -0.75 -18.08 7.25
C LEU A 79 0.50 -17.38 6.71
N GLN A 80 1.53 -17.18 7.54
CA GLN A 80 2.82 -16.64 7.05
C GLN A 80 3.42 -17.52 5.95
N HIS A 81 3.45 -18.85 6.14
CA HIS A 81 3.94 -19.77 5.12
C HIS A 81 3.11 -19.71 3.83
N VAL A 82 1.79 -19.55 3.94
CA VAL A 82 0.90 -19.35 2.78
C VAL A 82 1.26 -18.06 2.04
N TYR A 83 1.43 -16.94 2.74
CA TYR A 83 1.79 -15.67 2.10
C TYR A 83 3.19 -15.68 1.50
N GLN A 84 4.16 -16.37 2.11
CA GLN A 84 5.48 -16.58 1.51
C GLN A 84 5.39 -17.39 0.21
N ALA A 85 4.55 -18.44 0.16
CA ALA A 85 4.33 -19.21 -1.06
C ALA A 85 3.60 -18.39 -2.15
N GLN A 86 2.61 -17.58 -1.76
CA GLN A 86 1.95 -16.63 -2.65
C GLN A 86 2.96 -15.63 -3.23
N LEU A 87 3.81 -15.02 -2.39
CA LEU A 87 4.81 -14.05 -2.83
C LEU A 87 5.76 -14.64 -3.89
N ARG A 88 6.28 -15.85 -3.66
CA ARG A 88 7.21 -16.53 -4.59
C ARG A 88 6.60 -16.77 -5.96
N SER A 89 5.32 -17.16 -5.99
CA SER A 89 4.59 -17.47 -7.22
C SER A 89 3.94 -16.25 -7.86
N ARG A 90 3.93 -15.10 -7.17
CA ARG A 90 3.23 -13.91 -7.62
C ARG A 90 3.90 -13.28 -8.83
N ARG A 91 3.16 -13.22 -9.94
CA ARG A 91 3.52 -12.54 -11.19
C ARG A 91 2.37 -11.66 -11.62
N ARG A 92 2.65 -10.48 -12.20
CA ARG A 92 1.64 -9.58 -12.76
C ARG A 92 0.85 -10.33 -13.82
N ARG A 93 -0.47 -10.14 -13.85
CA ARG A 93 -1.36 -10.71 -14.89
C ARG A 93 -1.51 -9.72 -16.05
N PHE A 94 -1.79 -10.22 -17.26
CA PHE A 94 -1.90 -9.36 -18.45
C PHE A 94 -2.96 -8.26 -18.30
N GLU A 95 -4.09 -8.60 -17.69
CA GLU A 95 -5.21 -7.68 -17.44
C GLU A 95 -4.99 -6.78 -16.20
N GLU A 96 -3.93 -7.03 -15.43
CA GLU A 96 -3.65 -6.32 -14.19
C GLU A 96 -2.81 -5.07 -14.44
N THR A 97 -3.22 -3.95 -13.87
CA THR A 97 -2.45 -2.70 -13.92
C THR A 97 -1.20 -2.78 -13.03
N LEU A 98 -0.15 -2.00 -13.34
CA LEU A 98 1.06 -1.94 -12.50
C LEU A 98 0.74 -1.53 -11.05
N GLN A 99 -0.23 -0.64 -10.86
CA GLN A 99 -0.66 -0.15 -9.55
C GLN A 99 -1.36 -1.24 -8.73
N GLN A 100 -2.27 -2.01 -9.35
CA GLN A 100 -2.92 -3.15 -8.68
C GLN A 100 -1.89 -4.21 -8.29
N TYR A 101 -0.94 -4.47 -9.19
CA TYR A 101 0.14 -5.41 -8.94
C TYR A 101 1.05 -4.97 -7.78
N GLU A 102 1.46 -3.70 -7.76
CA GLU A 102 2.24 -3.11 -6.66
C GLU A 102 1.49 -3.21 -5.34
N ALA A 103 0.23 -2.78 -5.30
CA ALA A 103 -0.58 -2.81 -4.08
C ALA A 103 -0.70 -4.22 -3.51
N ASP A 104 -0.87 -5.22 -4.39
CA ASP A 104 -0.96 -6.62 -3.97
C ASP A 104 0.39 -7.17 -3.47
N ILE A 105 1.51 -6.83 -4.12
CA ILE A 105 2.85 -7.18 -3.63
C ILE A 105 3.09 -6.54 -2.26
N SER A 106 2.84 -5.24 -2.11
CA SER A 106 2.95 -4.53 -0.84
C SER A 106 2.12 -5.19 0.26
N ARG A 107 0.87 -5.58 -0.05
CA ARG A 107 0.01 -6.31 0.88
C ARG A 107 0.59 -7.68 1.25
N ILE A 108 0.99 -8.50 0.28
CA ILE A 108 1.49 -9.86 0.51
C ILE A 108 2.81 -9.85 1.30
N VAL A 109 3.75 -8.94 0.98
CA VAL A 109 5.03 -8.84 1.69
C VAL A 109 4.81 -8.51 3.17
N ASN A 110 3.93 -7.54 3.47
CA ASN A 110 3.61 -7.19 4.86
C ASN A 110 2.99 -8.35 5.64
N LEU A 111 2.19 -9.19 4.98
CA LEU A 111 1.59 -10.38 5.59
C LEU A 111 2.59 -11.55 5.73
N ALA A 112 3.52 -11.68 4.79
CA ALA A 112 4.54 -12.74 4.79
C ALA A 112 5.68 -12.49 5.79
N CYS A 113 5.95 -11.22 6.13
CA CYS A 113 7.14 -10.80 6.85
C CYS A 113 6.87 -9.88 8.06
N PRO A 114 5.97 -10.21 9.00
CA PRO A 114 5.56 -9.29 10.07
C PRO A 114 6.64 -9.01 11.13
N THR A 115 7.65 -9.86 11.26
CA THR A 115 8.77 -9.71 12.21
C THR A 115 10.05 -9.21 11.56
N VAL A 116 10.03 -8.98 10.25
CA VAL A 116 11.20 -8.58 9.47
C VAL A 116 11.38 -7.06 9.58
N PRO A 117 12.62 -6.55 9.71
CA PRO A 117 12.87 -5.12 9.76
C PRO A 117 12.32 -4.39 8.51
N ALA A 118 11.76 -3.19 8.72
CA ALA A 118 11.12 -2.41 7.67
C ALA A 118 12.01 -2.17 6.44
N GLU A 119 13.33 -2.01 6.63
CA GLU A 119 14.26 -1.81 5.52
C GLU A 119 14.41 -3.04 4.63
N VAL A 120 14.41 -4.23 5.23
CA VAL A 120 14.45 -5.50 4.50
C VAL A 120 13.11 -5.74 3.78
N ILE A 121 12.00 -5.36 4.40
CA ILE A 121 10.66 -5.40 3.76
C ILE A 121 10.66 -4.53 2.50
N LYS A 122 11.17 -3.30 2.55
CA LYS A 122 11.24 -2.43 1.36
C LYS A 122 12.04 -3.05 0.23
N GLN A 123 13.24 -3.57 0.53
CA GLN A 123 14.08 -4.23 -0.47
C GLN A 123 13.42 -5.47 -1.06
N LEU A 124 12.75 -6.27 -0.21
CA LEU A 124 12.00 -7.43 -0.66
C LEU A 124 10.83 -7.04 -1.55
N SER A 125 10.05 -6.02 -1.18
CA SER A 125 8.95 -5.48 -1.99
C SER A 125 9.43 -5.04 -3.37
N VAL A 126 10.53 -4.28 -3.46
CA VAL A 126 11.11 -3.86 -4.74
C VAL A 126 11.53 -5.09 -5.56
N SER A 127 12.23 -6.03 -4.95
CA SER A 127 12.75 -7.22 -5.63
C SER A 127 11.61 -8.09 -6.18
N SER A 128 10.60 -8.38 -5.35
CA SER A 128 9.43 -9.18 -5.72
C SER A 128 8.58 -8.50 -6.79
N PHE A 129 8.41 -7.18 -6.74
CA PHE A 129 7.72 -6.43 -7.78
C PHE A 129 8.43 -6.59 -9.13
N ILE A 130 9.74 -6.35 -9.18
CA ILE A 130 10.50 -6.41 -10.44
C ILE A 130 10.54 -7.84 -10.99
N GLU A 131 10.71 -8.85 -10.14
CA GLU A 131 10.75 -10.26 -10.54
C GLU A 131 9.44 -10.76 -11.17
N GLY A 132 8.31 -10.13 -10.85
CA GLY A 132 7.03 -10.53 -11.40
C GLY A 132 6.43 -9.64 -12.47
N LEU A 133 7.19 -8.68 -13.01
CA LEU A 133 6.79 -7.94 -14.20
C LEU A 133 6.72 -8.88 -15.44
N ILE A 134 5.67 -8.70 -16.25
CA ILE A 134 5.45 -9.50 -17.48
C ILE A 134 6.45 -9.14 -18.56
N ASP A 135 6.71 -7.85 -18.73
CA ASP A 135 7.62 -7.34 -19.74
C ASP A 135 9.06 -7.41 -19.21
N PRO A 136 9.91 -8.29 -19.76
CA PRO A 136 11.27 -8.44 -19.27
C PRO A 136 12.09 -7.17 -19.48
N GLU A 137 11.82 -6.37 -20.51
CA GLU A 137 12.55 -5.12 -20.77
C GLU A 137 12.27 -4.09 -19.67
N ILE A 138 10.99 -3.89 -19.32
CA ILE A 138 10.60 -3.04 -18.19
C ILE A 138 11.28 -3.56 -16.90
N GLY A 139 11.25 -4.87 -16.67
CA GLY A 139 11.91 -5.49 -15.52
C GLY A 139 13.41 -5.20 -15.43
N HIS A 140 14.15 -5.27 -16.54
CA HIS A 140 15.59 -4.98 -16.54
C HIS A 140 15.88 -3.50 -16.29
N LEU A 141 15.15 -2.59 -16.95
CA LEU A 141 15.35 -1.15 -16.79
C LEU A 141 15.05 -0.68 -15.36
N VAL A 142 13.94 -1.14 -14.78
CA VAL A 142 13.58 -0.82 -13.40
C VAL A 142 14.63 -1.38 -12.42
N ARG A 143 15.20 -2.57 -12.68
CA ARG A 143 16.25 -3.16 -11.84
C ARG A 143 17.55 -2.35 -11.84
N LEU A 144 17.92 -1.79 -12.98
CA LEU A 144 19.16 -1.01 -13.12
C LEU A 144 19.12 0.32 -12.33
N ALA A 145 17.93 0.89 -12.13
CA ALA A 145 17.77 2.15 -11.42
C ALA A 145 17.88 2.06 -9.88
N ARG A 146 17.92 0.84 -9.30
CA ARG A 146 18.21 0.60 -7.87
C ARG A 146 17.33 1.41 -6.90
N HIS A 147 16.03 1.38 -7.14
CA HIS A 147 15.02 2.02 -6.29
C HIS A 147 15.08 1.54 -4.84
N ARG A 148 14.77 2.43 -3.90
CA ARG A 148 14.72 2.12 -2.46
C ARG A 148 13.34 1.69 -2.01
N THR A 149 12.30 2.11 -2.74
CA THR A 149 10.91 1.82 -2.42
C THR A 149 10.18 1.22 -3.61
N ILE A 150 9.17 0.41 -3.34
CA ILE A 150 8.33 -0.17 -4.38
C ILE A 150 7.54 0.91 -5.14
N SER A 151 7.20 2.02 -4.49
CA SER A 151 6.54 3.17 -5.12
C SER A 151 7.43 3.88 -6.14
N GLU A 152 8.73 4.04 -5.85
CA GLU A 152 9.71 4.53 -6.84
C GLU A 152 9.83 3.58 -8.03
N ALA A 153 9.90 2.26 -7.78
CA ALA A 153 9.96 1.26 -8.83
C ALA A 153 8.70 1.26 -9.71
N LEU A 154 7.52 1.46 -9.10
CA LEU A 154 6.24 1.60 -9.79
C LEU A 154 6.23 2.85 -10.70
N ALA A 155 6.64 4.00 -10.18
CA ALA A 155 6.67 5.25 -10.95
C ALA A 155 7.54 5.10 -12.20
N HIS A 156 8.73 4.53 -12.07
CA HIS A 156 9.62 4.30 -13.20
C HIS A 156 9.06 3.24 -14.18
N ALA A 157 8.43 2.18 -13.69
CA ALA A 157 7.78 1.19 -14.55
C ALA A 157 6.65 1.83 -15.39
N LEU A 158 5.87 2.75 -14.80
CA LEU A 158 4.82 3.50 -15.50
C LEU A 158 5.39 4.43 -16.57
N GLU A 159 6.50 5.11 -16.29
CA GLU A 159 7.19 5.96 -17.27
C GLU A 159 7.64 5.15 -18.50
N ILE A 160 8.24 3.97 -18.28
CA ILE A 160 8.69 3.10 -19.37
C ILE A 160 7.50 2.56 -20.16
N GLU A 161 6.42 2.12 -19.50
CA GLU A 161 5.21 1.61 -20.15
C GLU A 161 4.59 2.70 -21.05
N ALA A 162 4.52 3.94 -20.57
CA ALA A 162 4.03 5.09 -21.34
C ALA A 162 4.91 5.40 -22.57
N VAL A 163 6.24 5.38 -22.42
CA VAL A 163 7.18 5.62 -23.54
C VAL A 163 7.07 4.52 -24.60
N LYS A 164 6.94 3.25 -24.19
CA LYS A 164 6.76 2.13 -25.12
C LYS A 164 5.44 2.23 -25.89
N GLU A 165 4.36 2.59 -25.20
CA GLU A 165 3.06 2.74 -25.84
C GLU A 165 3.06 3.88 -26.87
N ALA A 166 3.65 5.04 -26.51
CA ALA A 166 3.82 6.14 -27.46
C ALA A 166 4.65 5.74 -28.69
N SER A 167 5.70 4.94 -28.50
CA SER A 167 6.57 4.47 -29.60
C SER A 167 5.85 3.51 -30.55
N ARG A 168 4.96 2.65 -30.02
CA ARG A 168 4.15 1.73 -30.84
C ARG A 168 3.23 2.46 -31.81
N VAL A 169 2.53 3.49 -31.32
CA VAL A 169 1.61 4.30 -32.13
C VAL A 169 2.34 4.97 -33.30
N VAL A 170 3.57 5.44 -33.08
CA VAL A 170 4.39 6.08 -34.12
C VAL A 170 4.86 5.09 -35.20
N SER A 171 5.19 3.85 -34.81
CA SER A 171 5.66 2.82 -35.75
C SER A 171 4.56 2.15 -36.58
N GLY A 172 3.31 2.14 -36.11
CA GLY A 172 2.17 1.58 -36.85
C GLY A 172 1.53 2.54 -37.86
N SER A 173 2.01 3.78 -37.94
CA SER A 173 1.49 4.85 -38.80
C SER A 173 2.34 5.10 -40.05
N ARG A 174 3.23 4.17 -40.42
CA ARG A 174 4.07 4.21 -41.62
C ARG A 174 3.83 2.97 -42.48
#